data_AF-A0A2I0HUX4-F1
#
_entry.id   AF-A0A2I0HUX4-F1
#
_cell.length_a   1.000
_cell.length_b   1.000
_cell.length_c   1.000
_cell.angle_alpha   90.00
_cell.angle_beta   90.00
_cell.angle_gamma   90.00
#
_symmetry.space_group_name_H-M   'P 1'
#
loop_
_entity.id
_entity.type
_entity.pdbx_description
1 polymer ?
#
loop_
_entity_poly.entity_id
_entity_poly.type
_entity_poly.pdbx_seq_one_letter_code
_entity_poly.pdbx_strand_id
1 'polypeptide(L)'
;MAEEDKVKTTFITMWGTFCYKVMPFGLKNAGATYQRAMVTLFHDMMHKEIEVYVDDMIAKSREREDHLVNLRLLFERLKCTFGAKSGKLLRFVVSERGIE
;
A
#
# COMPACT_ATOMS: atom_id res chain seq x y z
N MET A 1 -11.44 -5.29 -6.53
CA MET A 1 -12.19 -4.67 -7.64
C MET A 1 -13.26 -5.66 -8.02
N ALA A 2 -14.52 -5.22 -8.09
CA ALA A 2 -15.62 -6.09 -8.51
C ALA A 2 -15.38 -6.57 -9.95
N GLU A 3 -15.81 -7.78 -10.28
CA GLU A 3 -15.48 -8.41 -11.58
C GLU A 3 -16.09 -7.62 -12.74
N GLU A 4 -17.31 -7.15 -12.54
CA GLU A 4 -18.09 -6.31 -13.45
C GLU A 4 -17.46 -4.92 -13.71
N ASP A 5 -16.60 -4.44 -12.81
CA ASP A 5 -15.96 -3.13 -12.93
C ASP A 5 -14.61 -3.20 -13.63
N LYS A 6 -13.99 -4.37 -13.77
CA LYS A 6 -12.65 -4.50 -14.36
C LYS A 6 -12.61 -3.98 -15.80
N VAL A 7 -13.61 -4.33 -16.59
CA VAL A 7 -13.72 -3.90 -18.00
C VAL A 7 -13.82 -2.38 -18.15
N LYS A 8 -14.31 -1.66 -17.13
CA LYS A 8 -14.38 -0.19 -17.13
C LYS A 8 -13.01 0.48 -16.95
N THR A 9 -12.01 -0.28 -16.51
CA THR A 9 -10.61 0.17 -16.36
C THR A 9 -9.74 -0.22 -17.55
N THR A 10 -10.36 -0.47 -18.70
CA THR A 10 -9.66 -0.89 -19.91
C THR A 10 -8.83 0.24 -20.50
N PHE A 11 -7.62 -0.08 -20.95
CA PHE A 11 -6.73 0.82 -21.68
C PHE A 11 -6.14 0.11 -22.92
N ILE A 12 -5.75 0.91 -23.91
CA ILE A 12 -5.21 0.42 -25.18
C ILE A 12 -3.73 0.74 -25.25
N THR A 13 -2.95 -0.24 -25.69
CA THR A 13 -1.53 -0.10 -26.01
C THR A 13 -1.29 -0.55 -27.45
N MET A 14 -0.09 -0.32 -27.99
CA MET A 14 0.29 -0.86 -29.31
C MET A 14 0.22 -2.40 -29.38
N TRP A 15 0.18 -3.08 -28.22
CA TRP A 15 0.22 -4.55 -28.13
C TRP A 15 -1.14 -5.17 -27.81
N GLY A 16 -2.18 -4.33 -27.72
CA GLY A 16 -3.56 -4.77 -27.50
C GLY A 16 -4.26 -4.05 -26.36
N THR A 17 -5.42 -4.60 -26.03
CA THR A 17 -6.36 -4.07 -25.03
C THR A 17 -6.20 -4.80 -23.71
N PHE A 18 -5.98 -4.06 -22.64
CA PHE A 18 -5.73 -4.59 -21.30
C PHE A 18 -6.70 -3.96 -20.29
N CYS A 19 -7.01 -4.68 -19.21
CA CYS A 19 -7.75 -4.13 -18.08
C CYS A 19 -7.00 -4.41 -16.77
N TYR A 20 -7.22 -3.58 -15.76
CA TYR A 20 -6.61 -3.78 -14.46
C TYR A 20 -7.30 -4.92 -13.69
N LYS A 21 -6.52 -5.73 -12.98
CA LYS A 21 -7.04 -6.78 -12.08
C LYS A 21 -7.35 -6.26 -10.67
N VAL A 22 -6.62 -5.25 -10.24
CA VAL A 22 -6.76 -4.54 -8.97
C VAL A 22 -7.07 -3.08 -9.24
N MET A 23 -7.45 -2.32 -8.22
CA MET A 23 -7.76 -0.90 -8.38
C MET A 23 -6.52 -0.13 -8.86
N PRO A 24 -6.53 0.51 -10.03
CA PRO A 24 -5.43 1.34 -10.48
C PRO A 24 -5.40 2.69 -9.75
N PHE A 25 -4.22 3.29 -9.70
CA PHE A 25 -4.06 4.70 -9.33
C PHE A 25 -4.78 5.62 -10.33
N GLY A 26 -5.22 6.79 -9.86
CA GLY A 26 -5.86 7.79 -10.71
C GLY A 26 -7.37 7.61 -10.91
N LEU A 27 -8.01 6.57 -10.36
CA LEU A 27 -9.46 6.55 -10.26
C LEU A 27 -9.94 7.56 -9.24
N LYS A 28 -11.02 8.30 -9.56
CA LYS A 28 -11.62 9.32 -8.69
C LYS A 28 -11.89 8.83 -7.25
N ASN A 29 -12.28 7.56 -7.11
CA ASN A 29 -12.64 6.97 -5.81
C ASN A 29 -11.55 6.02 -5.26
N ALA A 30 -10.35 6.01 -5.84
CA ALA A 30 -9.25 5.17 -5.36
C ALA A 30 -8.87 5.51 -3.93
N GLY A 31 -8.53 6.77 -3.67
CA GLY A 31 -8.15 7.23 -2.33
C GLY A 31 -9.27 7.04 -1.29
N ALA A 32 -10.53 7.29 -1.64
CA ALA A 32 -11.65 7.02 -0.73
C ALA A 32 -11.78 5.53 -0.37
N THR A 33 -11.46 4.63 -1.31
CA THR A 33 -11.48 3.19 -1.06
C THR A 33 -10.28 2.76 -0.23
N TYR A 34 -9.08 3.29 -0.53
CA TYR A 34 -7.88 3.08 0.26
C TYR A 34 -8.08 3.53 1.70
N GLN A 35 -8.54 4.76 1.90
CA GLN A 35 -8.78 5.33 3.23
C GLN A 35 -9.77 4.49 4.03
N ARG A 36 -10.89 4.04 3.44
CA ARG A 36 -11.82 3.13 4.14
C ARG A 36 -11.14 1.84 4.57
N ALA A 37 -10.35 1.22 3.70
CA ALA A 37 -9.64 -0.01 4.02
C ALA A 37 -8.62 0.19 5.15
N MET A 38 -7.85 1.28 5.10
CA MET A 38 -6.86 1.60 6.13
C MET A 38 -7.51 1.91 7.47
N VAL A 39 -8.60 2.69 7.49
CA VAL A 39 -9.37 2.96 8.71
C VAL A 39 -9.89 1.66 9.32
N THR A 40 -10.39 0.72 8.52
CA THR A 40 -10.82 -0.59 9.05
C THR A 40 -9.67 -1.40 9.65
N LEU A 41 -8.52 -1.46 8.96
CA LEU A 41 -7.35 -2.24 9.39
C LEU A 41 -6.65 -1.65 10.63
N PHE A 42 -6.67 -0.33 10.78
CA PHE A 42 -5.92 0.39 11.81
C PHE A 42 -6.80 1.19 12.78
N HIS A 43 -8.10 0.89 12.87
CA HIS A 43 -9.07 1.67 13.65
C HIS A 43 -8.62 1.97 15.09
N ASP A 44 -7.89 1.07 15.74
CA ASP A 44 -7.36 1.19 17.10
C ASP A 44 -6.11 2.09 17.22
N MET A 45 -5.35 2.22 16.12
CA MET A 45 -4.14 3.04 15.97
C MET A 45 -4.41 4.39 15.28
N MET A 46 -5.59 4.57 14.68
CA MET A 46 -5.99 5.80 14.00
C MET A 46 -5.93 7.01 14.94
N HIS A 47 -5.42 8.11 14.42
CA HIS A 47 -5.24 9.40 15.10
C HIS A 47 -4.23 9.43 16.25
N LYS A 48 -3.72 8.27 16.68
CA LYS A 48 -2.69 8.13 17.71
C LYS A 48 -1.33 7.90 17.07
N GLU A 49 -1.11 6.71 16.52
CA GLU A 49 0.15 6.30 15.89
C GLU A 49 0.09 6.40 14.36
N ILE A 50 -1.10 6.37 13.77
CA ILE A 50 -1.30 6.34 12.31
C ILE A 50 -2.29 7.43 11.88
N GLU A 51 -1.94 8.14 10.82
CA GLU A 51 -2.83 9.02 10.06
C GLU A 51 -2.86 8.56 8.59
N VAL A 52 -4.02 8.63 7.96
CA VAL A 52 -4.21 8.22 6.56
C VAL A 52 -4.75 9.41 5.78
N TYR A 53 -4.12 9.71 4.65
CA TYR A 53 -4.53 10.80 3.77
C TYR A 53 -4.57 10.35 2.31
N VAL A 54 -5.78 10.20 1.76
CA VAL A 54 -6.07 9.81 0.37
C VAL A 54 -5.38 8.50 -0.04
N ASP A 55 -4.12 8.55 -0.46
CA ASP A 55 -3.32 7.40 -0.89
C ASP A 55 -2.09 7.16 0.00
N ASP A 56 -1.79 8.07 0.94
CA ASP A 56 -0.64 8.01 1.83
C ASP A 56 -1.02 7.64 3.25
N MET A 57 -0.09 6.99 3.96
CA MET A 57 -0.20 6.70 5.38
C MET A 57 1.03 7.22 6.11
N ILE A 58 0.81 7.94 7.20
CA ILE A 58 1.84 8.52 8.05
C ILE A 58 1.81 7.78 9.38
N ALA A 59 2.94 7.17 9.75
CA ALA A 59 3.17 6.69 11.11
C ALA A 59 3.85 7.80 11.92
N LYS A 60 3.34 8.11 13.12
CA LYS A 60 3.84 9.17 14.00
C LYS A 60 4.02 8.65 15.44
N SER A 61 5.04 9.16 16.12
CA SER A 61 5.27 8.94 17.55
C SER A 61 6.02 10.14 18.13
N ARG A 62 6.02 10.29 19.45
CA ARG A 62 6.77 11.34 20.15
C ARG A 62 8.22 10.93 20.37
N GLU A 63 8.42 9.72 20.88
CA GLU A 63 9.73 9.14 21.14
C GLU A 63 10.13 8.17 20.01
N ARG A 64 11.45 7.96 19.86
CA ARG A 64 12.02 7.10 18.82
C ARG A 64 11.79 5.62 19.11
N GLU A 65 11.89 5.23 20.37
CA GLU A 65 11.73 3.86 20.84
C GLU A 65 10.29 3.39 20.57
N ASP A 66 9.31 4.23 20.89
CA ASP A 66 7.89 3.99 20.57
C ASP A 66 7.66 3.90 19.06
N HIS A 67 8.38 4.70 18.27
CA HIS A 67 8.26 4.66 16.80
C HIS A 67 8.56 3.28 16.24
N LEU A 68 9.65 2.65 16.71
CA LEU A 68 10.08 1.34 16.24
C LEU A 68 9.06 0.25 16.59
N VAL A 69 8.47 0.33 17.78
CA VAL A 69 7.41 -0.60 18.22
C VAL A 69 6.15 -0.42 17.37
N ASN A 70 5.71 0.82 17.17
CA ASN A 70 4.52 1.14 16.38
C ASN A 70 4.69 0.73 14.91
N LEU A 71 5.85 0.98 14.32
CA LEU A 71 6.18 0.53 12.97
C LEU A 71 6.15 -0.99 12.86
N ARG A 72 6.72 -1.71 13.83
CA ARG A 72 6.68 -3.19 13.84
C ARG A 72 5.24 -3.69 13.82
N LEU A 73 4.38 -3.17 14.70
CA LEU A 73 2.96 -3.56 14.76
C LEU A 73 2.23 -3.26 13.44
N LEU A 74 2.51 -2.08 12.86
CA LEU A 74 1.97 -1.67 11.56
C LEU A 74 2.36 -2.64 10.46
N PHE A 75 3.65 -2.99 10.35
CA PHE A 75 4.15 -3.91 9.31
C PHE A 75 3.67 -5.35 9.49
N GLU A 76 3.54 -5.83 10.73
CA GLU A 76 2.96 -7.13 11.03
C GLU A 76 1.52 -7.24 10.52
N ARG A 77 0.70 -6.19 10.70
CA ARG A 77 -0.67 -6.14 10.16
C ARG A 77 -0.73 -6.09 8.64
N LEU A 78 0.17 -5.32 8.01
CA LEU A 78 0.24 -5.25 6.54
C LEU A 78 0.87 -6.50 5.91
N LYS A 79 1.48 -7.39 6.71
CA LYS A 79 2.35 -8.48 6.22
C LYS A 79 3.47 -7.97 5.31
N CYS A 80 4.01 -6.80 5.64
CA CYS A 80 5.08 -6.15 4.91
C CYS A 80 6.42 -6.33 5.62
N THR A 81 7.51 -6.46 4.86
CA THR A 81 8.88 -6.43 5.39
C THR A 81 9.43 -5.00 5.31
N PHE A 82 9.91 -4.48 6.44
CA PHE A 82 10.54 -3.16 6.52
C PHE A 82 12.04 -3.25 6.80
N GLY A 83 12.81 -2.35 6.18
CA GLY A 83 14.26 -2.28 6.39
C GLY A 83 15.02 -3.56 6.02
N ALA A 84 14.43 -4.39 5.15
CA ALA A 84 15.08 -5.63 4.72
C ALA A 84 16.25 -5.30 3.78
N LYS A 85 17.41 -5.95 4.03
CA LYS A 85 18.61 -5.85 3.17
C LYS A 85 18.38 -6.42 1.76
N SER A 86 17.36 -7.24 1.62
CA SER A 86 16.90 -7.81 0.36
C SER A 86 15.40 -8.05 0.38
N GLY A 87 14.72 -7.82 -0.74
CA GLY A 87 13.27 -8.02 -0.84
C GLY A 87 12.77 -8.05 -2.28
N LYS A 88 11.57 -8.61 -2.49
CA LYS A 88 10.97 -8.68 -3.83
C LYS A 88 10.18 -7.40 -4.13
N LEU A 89 10.58 -6.66 -5.16
CA LEU A 89 9.90 -5.46 -5.63
C LEU A 89 9.59 -5.60 -7.12
N LEU A 90 8.33 -5.45 -7.52
CA LEU A 90 7.88 -5.53 -8.91
C LEU A 90 8.37 -6.79 -9.66
N ARG A 91 8.42 -7.92 -8.95
CA ARG A 91 8.91 -9.25 -9.40
C ARG A 91 10.42 -9.46 -9.39
N PHE A 92 11.21 -8.42 -9.18
CA PHE A 92 12.66 -8.51 -9.05
C PHE A 92 13.08 -8.64 -7.59
N VAL A 93 14.21 -9.28 -7.34
CA VAL A 93 14.83 -9.29 -6.01
C VAL A 93 15.79 -8.11 -5.95
N VAL A 94 15.52 -7.17 -5.05
CA VAL A 94 16.41 -6.03 -4.81
C VAL A 94 17.24 -6.36 -3.58
N SER A 95 18.55 -6.22 -3.67
CA SER A 95 19.48 -6.41 -2.54
C SER A 95 20.57 -5.35 -2.54
N GLU A 96 21.44 -5.35 -1.51
CA GLU A 96 22.65 -4.52 -1.46
C GLU A 96 23.57 -4.74 -2.69
N ARG A 97 23.46 -5.88 -3.39
CA ARG A 97 24.24 -6.22 -4.59
C ARG A 97 23.61 -5.73 -5.91
N GLY A 98 22.40 -5.17 -5.86
CA GLY A 98 21.67 -4.70 -7.03
C GLY A 98 20.33 -5.40 -7.23
N ILE A 99 19.80 -5.31 -8.45
CA ILE A 99 18.53 -5.91 -8.88
C ILE A 99 18.83 -7.24 -9.57
N GLU A 100 18.25 -8.32 -9.05
CA GLU A 100 18.29 -9.70 -9.58
C GLU A 100 16.92 -10.10 -10.16
#